data_AF-A3J7Y7-F1
#
_entry.id   AF-A3J7Y7-F1
#
_cell.length_a   1.000
_cell.length_b   1.000
_cell.length_c   1.000
_cell.angle_alpha   90.00
_cell.angle_beta   90.00
_cell.angle_gamma   90.00
#
_symmetry.space_group_name_H-M   'P 1'
#
loop_
_entity.id
_entity.type
_entity.pdbx_description
1 polymer ?
#
loop_
_entity_poly.entity_id
_entity_poly.type
_entity_poly.pdbx_seq_one_letter_code
_entity_poly.pdbx_strand_id
1 'polypeptide(L)'
;MAIKMTDCHFEGNGIGIKAPTSAEIEMSGTTFKDNGKAMDIFVSAADLKSLGLPGDTPQEYIKEVLQILSDGKEQPKEKQLQSISDSKLFKWLGHGASIASIGSALIAFLQTL
;
A
#
# COMPACT_ATOMS: atom_id res chain seq x y z
N MET A 1 -16.61 9.49 0.95
CA MET A 1 -16.99 10.59 0.04
C MET A 1 -15.91 10.61 -1.01
N ALA A 2 -16.25 10.17 -2.21
CA ALA A 2 -15.29 10.01 -3.29
C ALA A 2 -14.77 11.36 -3.78
N ILE A 3 -13.46 11.45 -4.02
CA ILE A 3 -12.86 12.49 -4.84
C ILE A 3 -13.20 12.15 -6.29
N LYS A 4 -14.04 12.98 -6.94
CA LYS A 4 -14.44 12.80 -8.34
C LYS A 4 -13.64 13.72 -9.23
N MET A 5 -13.04 13.17 -10.28
CA MET A 5 -12.24 13.89 -11.26
C MET A 5 -12.73 13.52 -12.66
N THR A 6 -13.30 14.48 -13.36
CA THR A 6 -13.87 14.29 -14.71
C THR A 6 -13.17 15.22 -15.68
N ASP A 7 -12.73 14.69 -16.81
CA ASP A 7 -12.08 15.44 -17.92
C ASP A 7 -10.91 16.32 -17.46
N CYS A 8 -10.12 15.84 -16.49
CA CYS A 8 -8.94 16.54 -15.97
C CYS A 8 -7.68 16.24 -16.81
N HIS A 9 -6.71 17.15 -16.80
CA HIS A 9 -5.43 16.96 -17.49
C HIS A 9 -4.27 17.29 -16.55
N PHE A 10 -3.46 16.27 -16.22
CA PHE A 10 -2.25 16.40 -15.38
C PHE A 10 -1.03 16.24 -16.26
N GLU A 11 -0.27 17.32 -16.47
CA GLU A 11 0.93 17.30 -17.33
C GLU A 11 2.17 17.88 -16.65
N GLY A 12 3.33 17.23 -16.86
CA GLY A 12 4.63 17.74 -16.45
C GLY A 12 4.89 17.74 -14.94
N ASN A 13 4.14 16.97 -14.15
CA ASN A 13 4.28 16.91 -12.70
C ASN A 13 5.27 15.82 -12.25
N GLY A 14 5.85 15.99 -11.07
CA GLY A 14 6.58 14.88 -10.42
C GLY A 14 5.65 13.70 -10.11
N ILE A 15 4.53 13.99 -9.42
CA ILE A 15 3.47 13.03 -9.08
C ILE A 15 2.13 13.68 -9.44
N GLY A 16 1.30 13.01 -10.24
CA GLY A 16 -0.03 13.51 -10.62
C GLY A 16 -1.00 13.53 -9.43
N ILE A 17 -1.19 12.38 -8.79
CA ILE A 17 -2.02 12.24 -7.58
C ILE A 17 -1.21 11.59 -6.46
N LYS A 18 -1.27 12.15 -5.26
CA LYS A 18 -0.77 11.50 -4.04
C LYS A 18 -1.90 11.38 -3.02
N ALA A 19 -2.26 10.15 -2.66
CA ALA A 19 -3.43 9.90 -1.81
C ALA A 19 -3.23 8.71 -0.87
N PRO A 20 -3.88 8.69 0.30
CA PRO A 20 -3.84 7.51 1.16
C PRO A 20 -4.63 6.36 0.54
N THR A 21 -4.33 5.13 0.94
CA THR A 21 -5.07 3.91 0.55
C THR A 21 -6.56 3.94 0.87
N SER A 22 -6.98 4.75 1.84
CA SER A 22 -8.38 4.98 2.19
C SER A 22 -9.09 6.01 1.31
N ALA A 23 -8.38 6.65 0.38
CA ALA A 23 -8.99 7.60 -0.54
C ALA A 23 -9.82 6.86 -1.60
N GLU A 24 -11.10 7.17 -1.60
CA GLU A 24 -12.02 6.77 -2.66
C GLU A 24 -11.88 7.76 -3.82
N ILE A 25 -11.35 7.31 -4.97
CA ILE A 25 -11.06 8.17 -6.13
C ILE A 25 -11.82 7.62 -7.35
N GLU A 26 -12.68 8.45 -7.92
CA GLU A 26 -13.37 8.17 -9.18
C GLU A 26 -12.83 9.09 -10.27
N MET A 27 -12.31 8.51 -11.35
CA MET A 27 -11.76 9.25 -12.48
C MET A 27 -12.46 8.86 -13.79
N SER A 28 -12.88 9.85 -14.57
CA SER A 28 -13.40 9.66 -15.93
C SER A 28 -12.79 10.70 -16.87
N GLY A 29 -12.47 10.32 -18.10
CA GLY A 29 -11.91 11.24 -19.11
C GLY A 29 -10.59 11.92 -18.71
N THR A 30 -9.90 11.45 -17.67
CA THR A 30 -8.73 12.13 -17.11
C THR A 30 -7.44 11.65 -17.76
N THR A 31 -6.59 12.60 -18.17
CA THR A 31 -5.32 12.34 -18.85
C THR A 31 -4.13 12.65 -17.93
N PHE A 32 -3.17 11.74 -17.88
CA PHE A 32 -1.86 11.94 -17.24
C PHE A 32 -0.78 11.88 -18.33
N LYS A 33 -0.08 12.98 -18.54
CA LYS A 33 0.95 13.10 -19.58
C LYS A 33 2.26 13.63 -19.01
N ASP A 34 3.39 13.06 -19.41
CA ASP A 34 4.72 13.54 -19.01
C ASP A 34 4.92 13.75 -17.49
N ASN A 35 4.20 12.99 -16.67
CA ASN A 35 4.38 12.99 -15.23
C ASN A 35 5.43 11.93 -14.84
N GLY A 36 6.25 12.18 -13.81
CA GLY A 36 7.17 11.17 -13.28
C GLY A 36 6.43 9.94 -12.73
N LYS A 37 5.28 10.17 -12.09
CA LYS A 37 4.35 9.14 -11.64
C LYS A 37 2.91 9.62 -11.76
N ALA A 38 2.03 8.82 -12.35
CA ALA A 38 0.60 9.19 -12.46
C ALA A 38 -0.06 9.24 -11.07
N MET A 39 0.12 8.19 -10.26
CA MET A 39 -0.42 8.10 -8.91
C MET A 39 0.60 7.52 -7.93
N ASP A 40 0.66 8.10 -6.73
CA ASP A 40 1.36 7.56 -5.57
C ASP A 40 0.38 7.35 -4.41
N ILE A 41 -0.11 6.12 -4.29
CA ILE A 41 -0.92 5.70 -3.16
C ILE A 41 0.00 5.31 -1.99
N PHE A 42 -0.29 5.83 -0.80
CA PHE A 42 0.50 5.57 0.41
C PHE A 42 -0.38 5.02 1.54
N VAL A 43 0.23 4.27 2.47
CA VAL A 43 -0.47 3.76 3.65
C VAL A 43 -0.44 4.84 4.72
N SER A 44 -1.62 5.30 5.16
CA SER A 44 -1.70 6.42 6.10
C SER A 44 -1.27 6.01 7.51
N ALA A 45 -0.91 6.96 8.37
CA ALA A 45 -0.57 6.65 9.77
C ALA A 45 -1.72 5.97 10.54
N ALA A 46 -2.98 6.24 10.16
CA ALA A 46 -4.13 5.55 10.71
C ALA A 46 -4.17 4.07 10.28
N ASP A 47 -3.85 3.79 9.02
CA ASP A 47 -3.74 2.42 8.50
C ASP A 47 -2.55 1.69 9.14
N LEU A 48 -1.41 2.37 9.34
CA LEU A 48 -0.28 1.77 10.07
C LEU A 48 -0.69 1.34 11.47
N LYS A 49 -1.40 2.21 12.19
CA LYS A 49 -1.86 1.92 13.54
C LYS A 49 -2.85 0.75 13.57
N SER A 50 -3.75 0.64 12.59
CA SER A 50 -4.71 -0.49 12.51
C SER A 50 -4.02 -1.81 12.19
N LEU A 51 -2.90 -1.76 11.45
CA LEU A 51 -2.03 -2.90 11.13
C LEU A 51 -1.08 -3.29 12.28
N GLY A 52 -1.09 -2.54 13.40
CA GLY A 52 -0.16 -2.73 14.50
C GLY A 52 1.28 -2.29 14.18
N LEU A 53 1.43 -1.45 13.15
CA LEU A 53 2.71 -0.90 12.72
C LEU A 53 2.98 0.47 13.38
N PRO A 54 4.24 0.78 13.71
CA PRO A 54 4.65 2.12 14.14
C PRO A 54 4.31 3.20 13.11
N GLY A 55 4.00 4.41 13.56
CA GLY A 55 3.65 5.53 12.66
C GLY A 55 4.81 6.03 11.79
N ASP A 56 6.04 5.70 12.17
CA ASP A 56 7.28 5.99 11.45
C ASP A 56 7.73 4.83 10.54
N THR A 57 6.88 3.81 10.36
CA THR A 57 7.17 2.68 9.46
C THR A 57 7.47 3.19 8.05
N PRO A 58 8.65 2.85 7.48
CA PRO A 58 9.00 3.29 6.13
C PRO A 58 8.01 2.77 5.09
N GLN A 59 7.46 3.69 4.29
CA GLN A 59 6.46 3.36 3.27
C GLN A 59 6.98 2.36 2.23
N GLU A 60 8.28 2.40 1.94
CA GLU A 60 8.92 1.46 0.99
C GLU A 60 8.88 0.01 1.50
N TYR A 61 9.00 -0.20 2.81
CA TYR A 61 8.95 -1.56 3.39
C TYR A 61 7.55 -2.14 3.33
N ILE A 62 6.54 -1.28 3.49
CA ILE A 62 5.15 -1.68 3.38
C ILE A 62 4.82 -1.98 1.92
N LYS A 63 5.23 -1.11 0.99
CA LYS A 63 5.05 -1.33 -0.45
C LYS A 63 5.68 -2.66 -0.90
N GLU A 64 6.88 -2.98 -0.43
CA GLU A 64 7.54 -4.27 -0.70
C GLU A 64 6.67 -5.45 -0.23
N VAL A 65 6.20 -5.42 1.01
CA VAL A 65 5.37 -6.51 1.55
C VAL A 65 4.03 -6.61 0.83
N LEU A 66 3.37 -5.49 0.56
CA LEU A 66 2.10 -5.48 -0.17
C LEU A 66 2.27 -6.02 -1.59
N GLN A 67 3.40 -5.74 -2.24
CA GLN A 67 3.70 -6.26 -3.56
C GLN A 67 3.93 -7.78 -3.54
N ILE A 68 4.75 -8.29 -2.60
CA ILE A 68 4.96 -9.73 -2.41
C ILE A 68 3.62 -10.46 -2.19
N LEU A 69 2.76 -9.89 -1.34
CA LEU A 69 1.45 -10.48 -1.04
C LEU A 69 0.47 -10.39 -2.23
N SER A 70 0.55 -9.32 -3.03
CA SER A 70 -0.27 -9.16 -4.24
C SER A 70 0.12 -10.18 -5.31
N ASP A 71 1.42 -10.38 -5.53
CA ASP A 71 1.95 -11.37 -6.48
C ASP A 71 1.62 -12.81 -6.01
N GLY A 72 1.55 -13.03 -4.70
CA GLY A 72 1.19 -14.30 -4.07
C GLY A 72 -0.28 -14.45 -3.70
N LYS A 73 -1.20 -13.61 -4.22
CA LYS A 73 -2.60 -13.53 -3.73
C LYS A 73 -3.38 -14.84 -3.82
N GLU A 74 -3.03 -15.71 -4.77
CA GLU A 74 -3.65 -17.04 -4.95
C GLU A 74 -3.07 -18.13 -4.04
N GLN A 75 -1.96 -17.86 -3.36
CA GLN A 75 -1.33 -18.82 -2.47
C GLN A 75 -2.08 -18.92 -1.14
N PRO A 76 -1.99 -20.08 -0.44
CA PRO A 76 -2.49 -20.21 0.92
C PRO A 76 -1.86 -19.17 1.85
N LYS A 77 -2.63 -18.69 2.84
CA LYS A 77 -2.16 -17.70 3.83
C LYS A 77 -0.82 -18.07 4.47
N GLU A 78 -0.59 -19.35 4.77
CA GLU A 78 0.70 -19.79 5.34
C GLU A 78 1.89 -19.50 4.42
N LYS A 79 1.74 -19.73 3.11
CA LYS A 79 2.79 -19.41 2.13
C LYS A 79 2.97 -17.92 1.92
N GLN A 80 1.88 -17.16 1.98
CA GLN A 80 1.94 -15.69 1.96
C GLN A 80 2.72 -15.15 3.18
N LEU A 81 2.45 -15.67 4.37
CA LEU A 81 3.15 -15.29 5.61
C LEU A 81 4.65 -15.67 5.56
N GLN A 82 4.98 -16.84 5.00
CA GLN A 82 6.38 -17.22 4.76
C GLN A 82 7.06 -16.32 3.73
N SER A 83 6.34 -15.86 2.70
CA SER A 83 6.93 -15.03 1.65
C SER A 83 7.32 -13.64 2.16
N ILE A 84 6.65 -13.15 3.20
CA ILE A 84 6.92 -11.83 3.78
C ILE A 84 7.87 -11.88 4.98
N SER A 85 8.16 -13.06 5.55
CA SER A 85 8.95 -13.17 6.79
C SER A 85 10.35 -12.60 6.67
N ASP A 86 10.95 -12.68 5.48
CA ASP A 86 12.29 -12.15 5.18
C ASP A 86 12.29 -10.74 4.56
N SER A 87 11.13 -10.09 4.49
CA SER A 87 11.02 -8.74 3.94
C SER A 87 11.72 -7.70 4.81
N LYS A 88 12.03 -6.55 4.21
CA LYS A 88 12.61 -5.42 4.93
C LYS A 88 11.75 -4.94 6.09
N LEU A 89 10.42 -5.07 5.98
CA LEU A 89 9.50 -4.66 7.05
C LEU A 89 9.72 -5.44 8.34
N PHE A 90 9.73 -6.77 8.26
CA PHE A 90 9.91 -7.61 9.46
C PHE A 90 11.35 -7.58 9.98
N LYS A 91 12.33 -7.41 9.10
CA LYS A 91 13.71 -7.12 9.51
C LYS A 91 13.82 -5.80 10.27
N TRP A 92 13.10 -4.77 9.85
CA TRP A 92 13.09 -3.45 10.50
C TRP A 92 12.32 -3.47 11.83
N LEU A 93 11.16 -4.12 11.88
CA LEU A 93 10.37 -4.29 13.10
C LEU A 93 11.12 -5.09 14.17
N GLY A 94 12.05 -5.96 13.75
CA GLY A 94 12.88 -6.78 14.63
C GLY A 94 12.11 -7.92 15.31
N HIS A 95 12.80 -8.59 16.23
CA HIS A 95 12.33 -9.83 16.89
C HIS A 95 11.06 -9.68 17.75
N GLY A 96 10.59 -8.46 18.01
CA GLY A 96 9.38 -8.20 18.79
C GLY A 96 8.09 -8.23 17.98
N ALA A 97 8.17 -8.17 16.64
CA ALA A 97 7.00 -8.17 15.78
C ALA A 97 6.49 -9.58 15.50
N SER A 98 5.23 -9.82 15.84
CA SER A 98 4.52 -11.05 15.47
C SER A 98 4.19 -11.01 13.97
N ILE A 99 4.96 -11.76 13.17
CA ILE A 99 4.69 -11.97 11.73
C ILE A 99 3.28 -12.53 11.52
N ALA A 100 2.84 -13.43 12.39
CA ALA A 100 1.50 -14.00 12.31
C ALA A 100 0.41 -12.93 12.45
N SER A 101 0.55 -12.01 13.40
CA SER A 101 -0.44 -10.96 13.67
C SER A 101 -0.42 -9.86 12.61
N ILE A 102 0.75 -9.26 12.36
CA ILE A 102 0.92 -8.15 11.42
C ILE A 102 0.72 -8.65 9.98
N GLY A 103 1.28 -9.81 9.64
CA GLY A 103 1.12 -10.41 8.31
C GLY A 103 -0.32 -10.77 7.99
N SER A 104 -1.07 -11.30 8.96
CA SER A 104 -2.51 -11.56 8.76
C SER A 104 -3.30 -10.27 8.55
N ALA A 105 -2.97 -9.20 9.28
CA ALA A 105 -3.60 -7.90 9.11
C ALA A 105 -3.29 -7.29 7.73
N LEU A 106 -2.04 -7.41 7.25
CA LEU A 106 -1.63 -6.97 5.91
C LEU A 106 -2.33 -7.74 4.77
N ILE A 107 -2.46 -9.06 4.92
CA ILE A 107 -3.21 -9.90 3.97
C ILE A 107 -4.68 -9.46 3.95
N ALA A 108 -5.30 -9.24 5.11
CA ALA A 108 -6.68 -8.78 5.19
C ALA A 108 -6.84 -7.39 4.56
N PHE A 109 -5.89 -6.49 4.80
CA PHE A 109 -5.88 -5.15 4.22
C PHE A 109 -5.82 -5.17 2.68
N LEU A 110 -5.05 -6.08 2.09
CA LEU A 110 -5.03 -6.29 0.63
C LEU A 110 -6.32 -6.89 0.05
N GLN A 111 -7.13 -7.56 0.87
CA GLN A 111 -8.42 -8.08 0.44
C GLN A 111 -9.52 -7.01 0.51
N THR A 112 -9.27 -5.92 1.24
CA THR A 112 -10.19 -4.77 1.34
C THR A 112 -9.87 -3.63 0.36
N LEU A 113 -8.70 -3.69 -0.29
CA LEU A 113 -8.31 -2.84 -1.41
C LEU A 113 -8.89 -3.36 -2.73
#